data_AF-A0A924BBF6-F1
#
_entry.id   AF-A0A924BBF6-F1
#
_cell.length_a   1.000
_cell.length_b   1.000
_cell.length_c   1.000
_cell.angle_alpha   90.00
_cell.angle_beta   90.00
_cell.angle_gamma   90.00
#
_symmetry.space_group_name_H-M   'P 1'
#
loop_
_entity.id
_entity.type
_entity.pdbx_description
1 polymer ?
#
loop_
_entity_poly.entity_id
_entity_poly.type
_entity_poly.pdbx_seq_one_letter_code
_entity_poly.pdbx_strand_id
1 'polypeptide(L)'
;MTSVLKTILFTGADGRARFREENVPLDQGTEQSRLSQLFASGGYQLRHSPLGFCSQFHCTGEPQWVFILAGRMEIGLQDGAGRVFAAGQHFYSADHLPAGATFDPKVH
;
A
#
# COMPACT_ATOMS: atom_id res chain seq x y z
N MET A 1 3.85 -19.40 -14.73
CA MET A 1 3.72 -19.44 -13.26
C MET A 1 2.58 -18.53 -12.85
N THR A 2 1.77 -18.90 -11.87
CA THR A 2 0.62 -18.08 -11.41
C THR A 2 1.12 -17.05 -10.41
N SER A 3 0.67 -15.80 -10.52
CA SER A 3 1.06 -14.71 -9.61
C SER A 3 -0.09 -13.75 -9.36
N VAL A 4 0.02 -12.99 -8.28
CA VAL A 4 -0.81 -11.82 -8.00
C VAL A 4 0.05 -10.57 -8.12
N LEU A 5 -0.48 -9.53 -8.76
CA LEU A 5 0.20 -8.24 -8.83
C LEU A 5 0.01 -7.48 -7.52
N LYS A 6 1.10 -7.28 -6.79
CA LYS A 6 1.15 -6.48 -5.56
C LYS A 6 1.57 -5.06 -5.90
N THR A 7 0.70 -4.10 -5.62
CA THR A 7 1.09 -2.67 -5.60
C THR A 7 1.74 -2.33 -4.26
N ILE A 8 2.88 -1.67 -4.29
CA ILE A 8 3.62 -1.24 -3.11
C ILE A 8 3.76 0.28 -3.14
N LEU A 9 3.31 0.95 -2.10
CA LEU A 9 3.62 2.34 -1.80
C LEU A 9 4.89 2.35 -0.93
N PHE A 10 5.94 3.04 -1.35
CA PHE A 10 7.24 3.06 -0.67
C PHE A 10 7.89 4.43 -0.72
N THR A 11 8.85 4.69 0.18
CA THR A 11 9.63 5.93 0.18
C THR A 11 10.88 5.78 -0.69
N GLY A 12 11.01 6.65 -1.69
CA GLY A 12 12.20 6.75 -2.52
C GLY A 12 13.41 7.31 -1.78
N ALA A 13 14.58 7.27 -2.43
CA ALA A 13 15.83 7.80 -1.87
C ALA A 13 15.79 9.32 -1.62
N ASP A 14 14.88 10.03 -2.29
CA ASP A 14 14.60 11.46 -2.13
C ASP A 14 13.58 11.77 -1.03
N GLY A 15 13.14 10.77 -0.26
CA GLY A 15 12.14 10.92 0.80
C GLY A 15 10.69 10.98 0.31
N ARG A 16 10.46 10.89 -1.01
CA ARG A 16 9.11 10.99 -1.60
C ARG A 16 8.46 9.62 -1.76
N ALA A 17 7.17 9.54 -1.48
CA ALA A 17 6.40 8.33 -1.73
C ALA A 17 6.26 8.03 -3.24
N ARG A 18 6.35 6.76 -3.62
CA ARG A 18 6.26 6.26 -5.00
C ARG A 18 5.53 4.91 -5.02
N PHE A 19 4.95 4.58 -6.18
CA PHE A 19 4.43 3.23 -6.42
C PHE A 19 5.43 2.37 -7.17
N ARG A 20 5.44 1.09 -6.84
CA ARG A 20 6.02 0.02 -7.67
C ARG A 20 5.11 -1.19 -7.64
N GLU A 21 5.26 -2.05 -8.64
CA GLU A 21 4.53 -3.29 -8.73
C GLU A 21 5.47 -4.49 -8.65
N GLU A 22 5.01 -5.55 -8.01
CA GLU A 22 5.75 -6.78 -7.84
C GLU A 22 4.82 -7.96 -8.13
N ASN A 23 5.30 -8.95 -8.88
CA ASN A 23 4.58 -10.21 -9.04
C ASN A 23 4.86 -11.12 -7.84
N VAL A 24 3.84 -11.34 -7.01
CA VAL A 24 3.91 -12.29 -5.91
C VAL A 24 3.61 -13.68 -6.46
N PRO A 25 4.58 -14.62 -6.44
CA PRO A 25 4.34 -15.98 -6.91
C PRO A 25 3.33 -16.70 -6.02
N LEU A 26 2.50 -17.53 -6.65
CA LEU A 26 1.56 -18.43 -5.99
C LEU A 26 2.06 -19.88 -6.06
N ASP A 27 3.25 -20.12 -5.53
CA ASP A 27 4.02 -21.37 -5.65
C ASP A 27 4.06 -22.23 -4.38
N GLN A 28 3.35 -21.81 -3.32
CA GLN A 28 3.24 -22.54 -2.05
C GLN A 28 1.94 -23.36 -1.98
N GLY A 29 1.87 -24.30 -1.04
CA GLY A 29 0.70 -25.15 -0.84
C GLY A 29 0.62 -26.33 -1.82
N THR A 30 -0.58 -26.67 -2.26
CA THR A 30 -0.81 -27.70 -3.29
C THR A 30 -1.04 -27.05 -4.65
N GLU A 31 -0.97 -27.85 -5.72
CA GLU A 31 -1.25 -27.38 -7.08
C GLU A 31 -2.65 -26.76 -7.22
N GLN A 32 -3.62 -27.24 -6.44
CA GLN A 32 -4.98 -26.72 -6.41
C GLN A 32 -5.11 -25.43 -5.59
N SER A 33 -4.36 -25.29 -4.48
CA SER A 33 -4.50 -24.12 -3.59
C SER A 33 -3.67 -22.92 -4.02
N ARG A 34 -2.49 -23.11 -4.64
CA ARG A 34 -1.61 -22.06 -5.20
C ARG A 34 -1.51 -20.84 -4.27
N LEU A 35 -0.86 -21.02 -3.14
CA LEU A 35 -0.72 -19.99 -2.12
C LEU A 35 0.51 -19.13 -2.42
N SER A 36 0.46 -17.85 -2.06
CA SER A 36 1.70 -17.10 -1.85
C SER A 36 2.41 -17.62 -0.60
N GLN A 37 3.63 -17.16 -0.37
CA GLN A 37 4.17 -17.23 1.00
C GLN A 37 3.20 -16.57 1.99
N LEU A 38 3.22 -17.06 3.24
CA LEU A 38 2.50 -16.41 4.32
C LEU A 38 3.24 -15.13 4.70
N PHE A 39 2.60 -13.98 4.52
CA PHE A 39 3.16 -12.70 4.94
C PHE A 39 2.87 -12.45 6.43
N ALA A 40 3.85 -11.87 7.14
CA ALA A 40 3.63 -11.40 8.49
C ALA A 40 2.56 -10.30 8.51
N SER A 41 1.69 -10.32 9.52
CA SER A 41 0.75 -9.24 9.81
C SER A 41 0.82 -8.89 11.29
N GLY A 42 0.96 -7.60 11.60
CA GLY A 42 0.99 -7.09 12.97
C GLY A 42 -0.39 -6.99 13.63
N GLY A 43 -1.47 -7.21 12.88
CA GLY A 43 -2.84 -7.13 13.37
C GLY A 43 -3.87 -7.08 12.26
N TYR A 44 -5.13 -6.83 12.64
CA TYR A 44 -6.24 -6.64 11.70
C TYR A 44 -7.13 -5.50 12.16
N GLN A 45 -7.49 -4.62 11.25
CA GLN A 45 -8.32 -3.45 11.52
C GLN A 45 -9.34 -3.27 10.40
N LEU A 46 -10.55 -2.88 10.79
CA LEU A 46 -11.59 -2.44 9.88
C LEU A 46 -11.78 -0.95 10.04
N ARG A 47 -11.81 -0.24 8.91
CA ARG A 47 -11.96 1.22 8.88
C ARG A 47 -13.05 1.58 7.89
N HIS A 48 -13.93 2.50 8.29
CA HIS A 48 -14.87 3.16 7.40
C HIS A 48 -14.49 4.64 7.29
N SER A 49 -14.37 5.14 6.07
CA SER A 49 -14.14 6.56 5.79
C SER A 49 -15.38 7.14 5.12
N PRO A 50 -15.96 8.24 5.63
CA PRO A 50 -17.06 8.92 4.96
C PRO A 50 -16.69 9.37 3.54
N LEU A 51 -17.69 9.55 2.69
CA LEU A 51 -17.48 10.14 1.36
C LEU A 51 -16.84 11.53 1.50
N GLY A 52 -15.87 11.81 0.64
CA GLY A 52 -15.10 13.05 0.69
C GLY A 52 -14.03 13.11 1.79
N PHE A 53 -13.86 12.05 2.59
CA PHE A 53 -12.73 11.95 3.50
C PHE A 53 -11.41 12.10 2.73
N CYS A 54 -10.57 13.03 3.19
CA CYS A 54 -9.24 13.27 2.65
C CYS A 54 -8.28 13.51 3.81
N SER A 55 -7.20 12.73 3.86
CA SER A 55 -6.11 12.92 4.81
C SER A 55 -5.15 14.01 4.32
N GLN A 56 -4.49 14.69 5.25
CA GLN A 56 -3.27 15.45 4.92
C GLN A 56 -2.14 14.49 4.52
N PHE A 57 -1.08 14.99 3.88
CA PHE A 57 0.13 14.19 3.63
C PHE A 57 0.71 13.65 4.94
N HIS A 58 1.09 12.37 4.92
CA HIS A 58 1.62 11.63 6.05
C HIS A 58 2.36 10.39 5.55
N CYS A 59 3.29 9.88 6.36
CA CYS A 59 3.94 8.61 6.12
C CYS A 59 3.14 7.46 6.75
N THR A 60 3.30 6.26 6.22
CA THR A 60 2.88 5.02 6.89
C THR A 60 3.62 4.88 8.23
N GLY A 61 2.87 4.69 9.31
CA GLY A 61 3.40 4.26 10.60
C GLY A 61 3.89 2.81 10.51
N GLU A 62 3.01 1.86 10.85
CA GLU A 62 3.31 0.44 10.69
C GLU A 62 3.01 -0.04 9.25
N PRO A 63 3.95 -0.76 8.59
CA PRO A 63 3.71 -1.33 7.28
C PRO A 63 2.49 -2.25 7.29
N GLN A 64 1.61 -2.12 6.30
CA GLN A 64 0.34 -2.84 6.34
C GLN A 64 -0.24 -3.09 4.95
N TRP A 65 -1.01 -4.17 4.85
CA TRP A 65 -1.86 -4.43 3.70
C TRP A 65 -3.17 -3.66 3.85
N VAL A 66 -3.55 -2.96 2.79
CA VAL A 66 -4.81 -2.23 2.71
C VAL A 66 -5.65 -2.86 1.60
N PHE A 67 -6.80 -3.42 1.97
CA PHE A 67 -7.77 -3.99 1.05
C PHE A 67 -8.99 -3.10 0.96
N ILE A 68 -9.36 -2.70 -0.26
CA ILE A 68 -10.56 -1.91 -0.48
C ILE A 68 -11.73 -2.87 -0.62
N LEU A 69 -12.60 -2.87 0.38
CA LEU A 69 -13.78 -3.75 0.40
C LEU A 69 -14.97 -3.13 -0.35
N ALA A 70 -15.10 -1.80 -0.33
CA ALA A 70 -16.16 -1.06 -1.01
C ALA A 70 -15.72 0.36 -1.35
N GLY A 71 -16.41 0.99 -2.31
CA GLY A 71 -16.13 2.35 -2.73
C GLY A 71 -14.85 2.50 -3.56
N ARG A 72 -14.30 3.71 -3.58
CA ARG A 72 -13.06 4.07 -4.27
C ARG A 72 -12.22 4.96 -3.36
N MET A 73 -10.94 4.66 -3.26
CA MET A 73 -9.96 5.42 -2.49
C MET A 73 -8.81 5.82 -3.41
N GLU A 74 -8.39 7.07 -3.37
CA GLU A 74 -7.22 7.55 -4.10
C GLU A 74 -6.06 7.81 -3.14
N ILE A 75 -4.86 7.44 -3.55
CA ILE A 75 -3.62 7.88 -2.93
C ILE A 75 -2.95 8.85 -3.90
N GLY A 76 -2.83 10.11 -3.48
CA GLY A 76 -2.08 11.15 -4.21
C GLY A 76 -0.63 11.21 -3.75
N LEU A 77 0.27 11.52 -4.67
CA LEU A 77 1.70 11.70 -4.45
C LEU A 77 2.09 13.18 -4.62
N GLN A 78 3.25 13.53 -4.07
CA GLN A 78 3.76 14.91 -4.08
C GLN A 78 4.07 15.47 -5.48
N ASP A 79 4.25 14.60 -6.47
CA ASP A 79 4.46 14.99 -7.87
C ASP A 79 3.14 15.25 -8.63
N GLY A 80 2.00 15.16 -7.94
CA GLY A 80 0.66 15.32 -8.51
C GLY A 80 0.11 14.05 -9.17
N ALA A 81 0.87 12.95 -9.20
CA ALA A 81 0.35 11.66 -9.62
C ALA A 81 -0.59 11.08 -8.55
N GLY A 82 -1.48 10.19 -8.97
CA GLY A 82 -2.40 9.50 -8.07
C GLY A 82 -2.73 8.11 -8.56
N ARG A 83 -3.11 7.24 -7.63
CA ARG A 83 -3.64 5.90 -7.95
C ARG A 83 -4.94 5.66 -7.20
N VAL A 84 -5.98 5.31 -7.98
CA VAL A 84 -7.30 4.96 -7.45
C VAL A 84 -7.39 3.45 -7.25
N PHE A 85 -7.86 3.05 -6.08
CA PHE A 85 -8.17 1.67 -5.70
C PHE A 85 -9.67 1.53 -5.49
N ALA A 86 -10.29 0.55 -6.14
CA ALA A 86 -11.71 0.18 -6.03
C ALA A 86 -11.89 -1.14 -5.28
N ALA A 87 -13.14 -1.51 -5.02
CA ALA A 87 -13.49 -2.78 -4.37
C ALA A 87 -12.75 -3.99 -4.99
N GLY A 88 -12.15 -4.82 -4.14
CA GLY A 88 -11.35 -5.99 -4.53
C GLY A 88 -9.87 -5.68 -4.83
N GLN A 89 -9.49 -4.40 -4.90
CA GLN A 89 -8.10 -4.00 -5.07
C GLN A 89 -7.40 -3.78 -3.72
N HIS A 90 -6.08 -3.85 -3.75
CA HIS A 90 -5.26 -3.72 -2.56
C HIS A 90 -3.89 -3.11 -2.88
N PHE A 91 -3.20 -2.67 -1.84
CA PHE A 91 -1.78 -2.32 -1.88
C PHE A 91 -1.12 -2.60 -0.54
N TYR A 92 0.20 -2.66 -0.55
CA TYR A 92 1.03 -2.69 0.63
C TYR A 92 1.59 -1.30 0.89
N SER A 93 1.19 -0.70 2.02
CA SER A 93 1.63 0.62 2.46
C SER A 93 2.93 0.47 3.25
N ALA A 94 4.02 1.07 2.76
CA ALA A 94 5.35 1.01 3.35
C ALA A 94 6.19 2.26 3.03
N ASP A 95 5.54 3.39 2.81
CA ASP A 95 6.16 4.71 2.69
C ASP A 95 6.42 5.29 4.09
N HIS A 96 7.58 4.91 4.65
CA HIS A 96 8.01 5.39 5.96
C HIS A 96 8.78 6.70 5.85
N LEU A 97 8.72 7.52 6.91
CA LEU A 97 9.65 8.63 7.08
C LEU A 97 11.09 8.06 7.11
N PRO A 98 12.03 8.55 6.27
CA PRO A 98 13.40 8.08 6.29
C PRO A 98 14.02 8.20 7.69
N ALA A 99 14.85 7.23 8.07
CA ALA A 99 15.51 7.23 9.37
C ALA A 99 16.32 8.53 9.58
N GLY A 100 16.06 9.22 10.69
CA GLY A 100 16.72 10.48 11.03
C GLY A 100 16.17 11.72 10.31
N ALA A 101 15.21 11.57 9.38
CA ALA A 101 14.55 12.71 8.75
C ALA A 101 13.54 13.38 9.70
N THR A 102 13.36 14.69 9.54
CA THR A 102 12.22 15.42 10.11
C THR A 102 11.12 15.45 9.06
N PHE A 103 9.87 15.18 9.46
CA PHE A 103 8.73 15.22 8.55
C PHE A 103 8.57 16.62 7.94
N ASP A 104 8.38 16.64 6.62
CA ASP A 104 8.11 17.82 5.79
C ASP A 104 6.96 17.47 4.84
N PRO A 105 5.78 18.10 4.98
CA PRO A 105 4.60 17.80 4.17
C PRO A 105 4.71 18.24 2.70
N LYS A 106 5.84 18.80 2.26
CA LYS A 106 6.14 19.08 0.84
C LYS A 106 7.05 18.02 0.19
N VAL A 107 7.55 17.09 1.00
CA VAL A 107 8.47 16.03 0.58
C VAL A 107 7.85 14.66 0.86
N HIS A 108 7.39 14.48 2.09
CA HIS A 108 6.86 13.22 2.61
C HIS A 108 5.35 13.17 2.45
#